data_AF-A0A0H2TQ69-F1
#
_entry.id   AF-A0A0H2TQ69-F1
#
_cell.length_a   1.000
_cell.length_b   1.000
_cell.length_c   1.000
_cell.angle_alpha   90.00
_cell.angle_beta   90.00
_cell.angle_gamma   90.00
#
_symmetry.space_group_name_H-M   'P 1'
#
loop_
_entity.id
_entity.type
_entity.pdbx_description
1 polymer ?
#
loop_
_entity_poly.entity_id
_entity_poly.type
_entity_poly.pdbx_seq_one_letter_code
_entity_poly.pdbx_strand_id
1 'polypeptide(L)'
;MFKKDLTASPKQKVKSSAQRALRQQLLDRFPLLNPYIDEVLPKKSSLEQMKLPDHASLFVIDKTPVFFQCDTPQGAAILPHLRLVHRFPQAFPTVRIDRGAIRFVLSGATLMAPGLTSKGGRLPLVVG
;
A
#
# COMPACT_ATOMS: atom_id res chain seq x y z
N MET A 1 7.88 -8.19 5.34
CA MET A 1 7.55 -6.98 6.11
C MET A 1 6.70 -7.27 7.34
N PHE A 2 5.51 -7.89 7.22
CA PHE A 2 4.56 -8.01 8.35
C PHE A 2 4.20 -9.45 8.74
N LYS A 3 5.13 -10.41 8.61
CA LYS A 3 4.88 -11.85 8.86
C LYS A 3 4.96 -12.23 10.34
N LYS A 4 5.83 -11.58 11.10
CA LYS A 4 5.97 -11.77 12.55
C LYS A 4 5.04 -10.80 13.27
N ASP A 5 4.73 -11.10 14.53
CA ASP A 5 4.03 -10.15 15.39
C ASP A 5 4.82 -8.84 15.49
N LEU A 6 4.08 -7.72 15.50
CA LEU A 6 4.64 -6.38 15.46
C LEU A 6 4.23 -5.63 16.72
N THR A 7 5.22 -5.11 17.45
CA THR A 7 4.97 -4.15 18.52
C THR A 7 4.98 -2.75 17.93
N ALA A 8 3.81 -2.12 17.88
CA ALA A 8 3.67 -0.78 17.32
C ALA A 8 3.82 0.31 18.39
N SER A 9 4.39 1.44 17.99
CA SER A 9 4.45 2.63 18.85
C SER A 9 3.05 3.25 19.02
N PRO A 10 2.79 4.02 20.08
CA PRO A 10 1.57 4.79 20.22
C PRO A 10 1.31 5.69 19.00
N LYS A 11 0.03 5.89 18.68
CA LYS A 11 -0.38 6.74 17.57
C LYS A 11 -0.06 8.21 17.84
N GLN A 12 0.37 8.91 16.81
CA GLN A 12 0.69 10.34 16.84
C GLN A 12 -0.08 11.07 15.74
N LYS A 13 -0.68 12.22 16.04
CA LYS A 13 -1.37 13.03 15.03
C LYS A 13 -0.37 13.61 14.03
N VAL A 14 -0.70 13.48 12.74
CA VAL A 14 0.06 14.08 11.65
C VAL A 14 -0.34 15.54 11.48
N LYS A 15 0.64 16.43 11.34
CA LYS A 15 0.39 17.85 11.08
C LYS A 15 -0.32 18.04 9.73
N SER A 16 -1.18 19.04 9.62
CA SER A 16 -1.95 19.30 8.39
C SER A 16 -1.06 19.53 7.16
N SER A 17 0.10 20.17 7.29
CA SER A 17 1.07 20.33 6.21
C SER A 17 1.63 18.98 5.73
N ALA A 18 2.05 18.12 6.66
CA ALA A 18 2.55 16.78 6.36
C ALA A 18 1.46 15.90 5.73
N GLN A 19 0.21 15.98 6.21
CA GLN A 19 -0.92 15.25 5.62
C GLN A 19 -1.16 15.66 4.15
N ARG A 20 -1.07 16.95 3.81
CA ARG A 20 -1.18 17.41 2.42
C ARG A 20 -0.06 16.86 1.54
N ALA A 21 1.18 16.85 2.05
CA ALA A 21 2.32 16.28 1.32
C ALA A 21 2.16 14.76 1.10
N LEU A 22 1.75 14.00 2.12
CA LEU A 22 1.49 12.57 2.01
C LEU A 22 0.35 12.26 1.04
N ARG A 23 -0.70 13.10 1.03
CA ARG A 23 -1.78 12.99 0.05
C ARG A 23 -1.26 13.14 -1.37
N GLN A 24 -0.41 14.12 -1.62
CA GLN A 24 0.19 14.33 -2.94
C GLN A 24 1.08 13.15 -3.34
N GLN A 25 1.95 12.69 -2.45
CA GLN A 25 2.81 11.52 -2.71
C GLN A 25 2.01 10.25 -3.05
N LEU A 26 0.86 10.04 -2.39
CA LEU A 26 -0.03 8.91 -2.71
C LEU A 26 -0.63 9.04 -4.12
N LEU A 27 -1.05 10.25 -4.51
CA LEU A 27 -1.61 10.53 -5.83
C LEU A 27 -0.57 10.47 -6.95
N ASP A 28 0.64 10.97 -6.70
CA ASP A 28 1.75 10.90 -7.64
C ASP A 28 2.10 9.43 -7.94
N ARG A 29 2.03 8.57 -6.92
CA ARG A 29 2.30 7.13 -7.07
C ARG A 29 1.12 6.34 -7.66
N PHE A 30 -0.11 6.71 -7.30
CA PHE A 30 -1.34 6.02 -7.73
C PHE A 30 -2.34 7.03 -8.31
N PRO A 31 -2.10 7.55 -9.53
CA PRO A 31 -2.88 8.65 -10.09
C PRO A 31 -4.34 8.28 -10.33
N LEU A 32 -4.64 7.01 -10.59
CA LEU A 32 -6.00 6.51 -10.75
C LEU A 32 -6.83 6.53 -9.45
N LEU A 33 -6.20 6.82 -8.31
CA LEU A 33 -6.89 7.05 -7.03
C LEU A 33 -7.47 8.46 -6.91
N ASN A 34 -7.09 9.40 -7.80
CA ASN A 34 -7.51 10.80 -7.74
C ASN A 34 -9.04 11.01 -7.67
N PRO A 35 -9.89 10.26 -8.40
CA PRO A 35 -11.34 10.40 -8.27
C PRO A 35 -11.89 10.04 -6.88
N TYR A 36 -11.15 9.26 -6.09
CA TYR A 36 -11.58 8.70 -4.80
C TYR A 36 -10.84 9.32 -3.61
N ILE A 37 -9.90 10.24 -3.83
CA ILE A 37 -8.96 10.65 -2.77
C ILE A 37 -9.62 11.42 -1.63
N ASP A 38 -10.74 12.11 -1.87
CA ASP A 38 -11.50 12.77 -0.80
C ASP A 38 -12.27 11.79 0.08
N GLU A 39 -12.58 10.59 -0.42
CA GLU A 39 -13.14 9.49 0.35
C GLU A 39 -12.04 8.73 1.13
N VAL A 40 -10.86 8.57 0.51
CA VAL A 40 -9.72 7.86 1.10
C VAL A 40 -8.99 8.67 2.16
N LEU A 41 -8.77 9.96 1.90
CA LEU A 41 -7.99 10.85 2.76
C LEU A 41 -8.61 12.25 2.82
N PRO A 42 -9.79 12.41 3.47
CA PRO A 42 -10.50 13.69 3.51
C PRO A 42 -9.62 14.86 3.99
N LYS A 43 -9.77 16.04 3.41
CA LYS A 43 -8.93 17.21 3.76
C LYS A 43 -8.99 17.62 5.23
N LYS A 44 -10.10 17.32 5.90
CA LYS A 44 -10.35 17.66 7.32
C LYS A 44 -10.20 16.46 8.27
N SER A 45 -9.84 15.27 7.77
CA SER A 45 -9.66 14.09 8.64
C SER A 45 -8.43 14.24 9.51
N SER A 46 -8.47 13.68 10.73
CA SER A 46 -7.30 13.58 11.61
C SER A 46 -6.48 12.36 11.24
N LEU A 47 -5.46 12.54 10.39
CA LEU A 47 -4.53 11.46 10.06
C LEU A 47 -3.60 11.17 11.25
N GLU A 48 -3.49 9.91 11.64
CA GLU A 48 -2.60 9.44 12.70
C GLU A 48 -1.50 8.56 12.10
N GLN A 49 -0.28 8.68 12.61
CA GLN A 49 0.88 7.85 12.28
C GLN A 49 1.20 6.91 13.44
N MET A 50 1.55 5.68 13.10
CA MET A 50 2.01 4.66 14.03
C MET A 50 3.36 4.14 13.51
N LYS A 51 4.44 4.31 14.28
CA LYS A 51 5.74 3.75 13.93
C LYS A 51 5.75 2.25 14.17
N LEU A 52 6.27 1.52 13.20
CA LEU A 52 6.42 0.07 13.19
C LEU A 52 7.91 -0.30 13.16
N PRO A 53 8.27 -1.57 13.44
CA PRO A 53 9.60 -2.09 13.16
C PRO A 53 10.03 -1.90 11.69
N ASP A 54 11.32 -2.11 11.41
CA ASP A 54 11.91 -2.07 10.06
C ASP A 54 11.69 -0.73 9.31
N HIS A 55 11.82 0.38 10.04
CA HIS A 55 11.68 1.75 9.50
C HIS A 55 10.34 2.02 8.78
N ALA A 56 9.30 1.31 9.18
CA ALA A 56 7.97 1.45 8.62
C ALA A 56 7.07 2.36 9.46
N SER A 57 6.14 3.05 8.81
CA SER A 57 5.09 3.83 9.45
C SER A 57 3.74 3.49 8.83
N LEU A 58 2.75 3.21 9.66
CA LEU A 58 1.36 3.02 9.23
C LEU A 58 0.56 4.29 9.48
N PHE A 59 -0.21 4.71 8.48
CA PHE A 59 -1.10 5.85 8.56
C PHE A 59 -2.57 5.39 8.65
N VAL A 60 -3.29 5.98 9.60
CA VAL A 60 -4.63 5.53 10.02
C VAL A 60 -5.56 6.74 10.12
N ILE A 61 -6.80 6.58 9.65
CA ILE A 61 -7.91 7.52 9.87
C ILE A 61 -9.02 6.73 10.56
N ASP A 62 -9.51 7.20 11.72
CA ASP A 62 -10.65 6.59 12.42
C ASP A 62 -10.53 5.06 12.58
N LYS A 63 -9.37 4.59 13.04
CA LYS A 63 -9.02 3.16 13.19
C LYS A 63 -8.92 2.37 11.87
N THR A 64 -9.09 3.02 10.72
CA THR A 64 -8.94 2.41 9.40
C THR A 64 -7.53 2.68 8.84
N PRO A 65 -6.72 1.64 8.61
CA PRO A 65 -5.41 1.79 7.99
C PRO A 65 -5.56 2.19 6.52
N VAL A 66 -4.77 3.18 6.08
CA VAL A 66 -4.86 3.74 4.73
C VAL A 66 -3.66 3.31 3.90
N PHE A 67 -2.44 3.63 4.35
CA PHE A 67 -1.19 3.29 3.66
C PHE A 67 -0.02 3.21 4.64
N PHE A 68 1.08 2.66 4.16
CA PHE A 68 2.38 2.60 4.82
C PHE A 68 3.36 3.54 4.14
N GLN A 69 4.31 4.05 4.90
CA GLN A 69 5.58 4.55 4.37
C GLN A 69 6.68 3.61 4.86
N CYS A 70 7.50 3.09 3.96
CA CYS A 70 8.56 2.15 4.28
C CYS A 70 9.66 2.13 3.23
N ASP A 71 10.81 1.58 3.60
CA ASP A 71 11.91 1.40 2.67
C ASP A 71 11.63 0.26 1.71
N THR A 72 11.89 0.53 0.43
CA THR A 72 11.88 -0.44 -0.66
C THR A 72 13.27 -0.51 -1.28
N PRO A 73 13.59 -1.53 -2.10
CA PRO A 73 14.86 -1.57 -2.82
C PRO A 73 15.11 -0.32 -3.70
N GLN A 74 14.06 0.42 -4.06
CA GLN A 74 14.12 1.67 -4.82
C GLN A 74 14.11 2.93 -3.94
N GLY A 75 14.23 2.79 -2.61
CA GLY A 75 14.16 3.87 -1.63
C GLY A 75 12.82 3.90 -0.87
N ALA A 76 12.64 4.92 -0.05
CA ALA A 76 11.41 5.09 0.73
C ALA A 76 10.19 5.28 -0.20
N ALA A 77 9.13 4.51 0.01
CA ALA A 77 7.93 4.57 -0.81
C ALA A 77 6.65 4.52 0.05
N ILE A 78 5.57 5.06 -0.51
CA ILE A 78 4.21 4.86 0.02
C ILE A 78 3.61 3.59 -0.60
N LEU A 79 3.12 2.69 0.26
CA LEU A 79 2.43 1.47 -0.13
C LEU A 79 0.98 1.47 0.41
N PRO A 80 -0.05 1.24 -0.42
CA PRO A 80 -1.44 1.24 0.04
C PRO A 80 -1.70 0.03 0.95
N HIS A 81 -2.58 0.19 1.93
CA HIS A 81 -3.06 -0.95 2.72
C HIS A 81 -3.98 -1.84 1.86
N LEU A 82 -3.97 -3.16 2.08
CA LEU A 82 -4.74 -4.11 1.25
C LEU A 82 -6.24 -3.80 1.22
N ARG A 83 -6.82 -3.32 2.34
CA ARG A 83 -8.23 -2.87 2.40
C ARG A 83 -8.52 -1.71 1.44
N LEU A 84 -7.58 -0.78 1.27
CA LEU A 84 -7.71 0.31 0.32
C LEU A 84 -7.69 -0.22 -1.12
N VAL A 85 -6.75 -1.12 -1.41
CA VAL A 85 -6.65 -1.79 -2.72
C VAL A 85 -7.92 -2.56 -3.07
N HIS A 86 -8.49 -3.31 -2.12
CA HIS A 86 -9.73 -4.06 -2.33
C HIS A 86 -10.96 -3.16 -2.56
N ARG A 87 -10.99 -1.96 -1.98
CA ARG A 87 -12.09 -1.00 -2.17
C ARG A 87 -12.04 -0.31 -3.53
N PHE A 88 -10.83 -0.05 -4.05
CA PHE A 88 -10.62 0.63 -5.34
C PHE A 88 -9.62 -0.14 -6.22
N PRO A 89 -9.90 -1.39 -6.62
CA PRO A 89 -8.94 -2.23 -7.33
C PRO A 89 -8.44 -1.63 -8.65
N GLN A 90 -9.31 -0.88 -9.35
CA GLN A 90 -9.01 -0.16 -10.59
C GLN A 90 -7.98 0.96 -10.42
N ALA A 91 -7.73 1.42 -9.19
CA ALA A 91 -6.79 2.50 -8.92
C ALA A 91 -5.33 2.02 -8.83
N PHE A 92 -5.09 0.71 -8.85
CA PHE A 92 -3.78 0.12 -8.60
C PHE A 92 -3.32 -0.82 -9.73
N PRO A 93 -2.01 -0.84 -10.04
CA PRO A 93 -1.46 -1.85 -10.94
C PRO A 93 -1.74 -3.26 -10.43
N THR A 94 -2.20 -4.13 -11.32
CA THR A 94 -2.59 -5.50 -10.99
C THR A 94 -1.79 -6.50 -11.83
N VAL A 95 -1.34 -7.58 -11.19
CA VAL A 95 -0.76 -8.75 -11.84
C VAL A 95 -1.55 -10.00 -11.44
N ARG A 96 -1.61 -11.00 -12.32
CA ARG A 96 -2.22 -12.29 -12.02
C ARG A 96 -1.15 -13.35 -11.87
N ILE A 97 -1.32 -14.21 -10.86
CA ILE A 97 -0.38 -15.28 -10.54
C ILE A 97 -1.04 -16.64 -10.78
N ASP A 98 -0.22 -17.65 -11.04
CA ASP A 98 -0.68 -19.03 -11.12
C ASP A 98 -1.28 -19.52 -9.79
N ARG A 99 -2.22 -20.48 -9.88
CA ARG A 99 -2.85 -21.11 -8.70
C ARG A 99 -1.82 -21.73 -7.75
N GLY A 100 -0.76 -22.34 -8.27
CA GLY A 100 0.31 -22.94 -7.46
C GLY A 100 1.09 -21.93 -6.60
N ALA A 101 1.11 -20.65 -7.01
CA ALA A 101 1.84 -19.59 -6.32
C ALA A 101 1.05 -18.97 -5.14
N ILE A 102 -0.28 -19.07 -5.14
CA ILE A 102 -1.16 -18.37 -4.18
C ILE A 102 -0.76 -18.65 -2.73
N ARG A 103 -0.59 -19.91 -2.34
CA ARG A 103 -0.25 -20.29 -0.96
C ARG A 103 1.07 -19.69 -0.48
N PHE A 104 2.03 -19.56 -1.38
CA PHE A 104 3.36 -19.03 -1.07
C PHE A 104 3.31 -17.52 -0.89
N VAL A 105 2.57 -16.81 -1.76
CA VAL A 105 2.35 -15.37 -1.63
C VAL A 105 1.62 -15.05 -0.32
N LEU A 106 0.57 -15.80 0.02
CA LEU A 106 -0.14 -15.64 1.31
C LEU A 106 0.75 -15.94 2.52
N SER A 107 1.79 -16.77 2.34
CA SER A 107 2.81 -17.05 3.37
C SER A 107 3.94 -16.02 3.43
N GLY A 108 3.87 -14.96 2.63
CA GLY A 108 4.84 -13.86 2.56
C GLY A 108 6.06 -14.11 1.68
N ALA A 109 6.02 -15.11 0.81
CA ALA A 109 7.12 -15.37 -0.13
C ALA A 109 7.16 -14.32 -1.25
N THR A 110 8.37 -14.03 -1.73
CA THR A 110 8.58 -13.21 -2.93
C THR A 110 8.03 -13.93 -4.15
N LEU A 111 7.44 -13.17 -5.07
CA LEU A 111 6.92 -13.71 -6.32
C LEU A 111 8.06 -13.97 -7.31
N MET A 112 8.06 -15.16 -7.92
CA MET A 112 9.06 -15.56 -8.92
C MET A 112 8.47 -15.50 -10.34
N ALA A 113 9.32 -15.23 -11.34
CA ALA A 113 8.89 -15.05 -12.73
C ALA A 113 7.99 -16.18 -13.29
N PRO A 114 8.23 -17.49 -13.04
CA PRO A 114 7.35 -18.56 -13.53
C PRO A 114 5.91 -18.46 -13.03
N GLY A 115 5.68 -17.88 -11.85
CA GLY A 115 4.33 -17.65 -11.33
C GLY A 115 3.55 -16.59 -12.10
N LEU A 116 4.23 -15.71 -12.83
CA LEU A 116 3.66 -14.61 -13.63
C LEU A 116 3.55 -14.95 -15.12
N THR A 117 4.42 -15.82 -15.64
CA THR A 117 4.54 -16.14 -17.07
C THR A 117 3.92 -17.49 -17.46
N SER A 118 3.40 -18.24 -16.49
CA SER A 118 2.62 -19.46 -16.74
C SER A 118 1.30 -19.18 -17.46
N LYS A 119 0.61 -20.24 -17.92
CA LYS A 119 -0.74 -20.13 -18.52
C LYS A 119 -1.75 -19.41 -17.61
N GLY A 120 -1.62 -19.58 -16.29
CA GLY A 120 -2.45 -18.91 -15.29
C GLY A 120 -2.00 -17.50 -14.92
N GLY A 121 -0.73 -17.15 -15.18
CA GLY A 121 -0.17 -15.84 -14.91
C GLY A 121 -0.65 -14.76 -15.88
N ARG A 122 -0.45 -13.49 -15.51
CA ARG A 122 -0.62 -12.33 -16.39
C ARG A 122 0.20 -11.15 -15.87
N LEU A 123 1.11 -10.66 -16.70
CA LEU A 123 1.84 -9.41 -16.44
C LEU A 123 0.93 -8.19 -16.71
N PRO A 124 1.21 -7.03 -16.07
CA PRO A 124 0.51 -5.81 -16.42
C PRO A 124 0.84 -5.43 -17.86
N LEU A 125 -0.10 -4.79 -18.56
CA LEU A 125 0.18 -4.27 -19.89
C LEU A 125 1.28 -3.21 -19.76
N VAL A 126 2.33 -3.30 -20.59
CA VAL A 126 3.32 -2.23 -20.72
C VAL A 126 2.60 -1.06 -21.36
N VAL A 127 2.31 -0.02 -20.57
CA VAL A 127 1.91 1.27 -21.14
C VAL A 127 3.21 1.90 -21.61
N GLY A 128 3.44 1.86 -22.92
CA GLY A 128 4.57 2.52 -23.57
C GLY A 128 4.45 4.03 -23.56
#